data_AF-A0A397AUF1-F1
#
_entry.id   AF-A0A397AUF1-F1
#
_cell.length_a   1.000
_cell.length_b   1.000
_cell.length_c   1.000
_cell.angle_alpha   90.00
_cell.angle_beta   90.00
_cell.angle_gamma   90.00
#
_symmetry.space_group_name_H-M   'P 1'
#
loop_
_entity.id
_entity.type
_entity.pdbx_description
1 polymer ?
#
loop_
_entity_poly.entity_id
_entity_poly.type
_entity_poly.pdbx_seq_one_letter_code
_entity_poly.pdbx_strand_id
1 'polypeptide(L)'
;MMQAPVMVLNTNTQRETGRTAQLGNIQAAKVWAAVSEIVRTTLGPRSMLKMLLDPMGGIVMTSDGNAILREVDVSHPAAKSMIELSRAQDEEVGDGTTSVIILGT
;
A
#
# COMPACT_ATOMS: atom_id res chain seq x y z
N MET A 1 40.61 13.75 15.67
CA MET A 1 40.09 13.82 14.30
C MET A 1 38.88 12.89 14.22
N MET A 2 37.65 13.42 14.23
CA MET A 2 36.42 12.63 14.13
C MET A 2 36.25 12.18 12.68
N GLN A 3 36.41 10.88 12.42
CA GLN A 3 36.06 10.29 11.12
C GLN A 3 34.55 10.47 10.92
N ALA A 4 34.18 11.33 9.97
CA ALA A 4 32.80 11.42 9.52
C ALA A 4 32.39 10.07 8.89
N PRO A 5 31.17 9.58 9.14
CA PRO A 5 30.74 8.27 8.63
C PRO A 5 30.77 8.28 7.10
N VAL A 6 31.50 7.33 6.52
CA VAL A 6 31.56 7.12 5.06
C VAL A 6 30.21 6.55 4.63
N MET A 7 29.39 7.38 3.99
CA MET A 7 28.10 6.98 3.45
C MET A 7 28.30 6.27 2.11
N VAL A 8 28.21 4.94 2.11
CA VAL A 8 28.27 4.13 0.88
C VAL A 8 26.89 4.12 0.24
N LEU A 9 26.65 5.02 -0.72
CA LEU A 9 25.45 4.99 -1.57
C LEU A 9 25.76 4.28 -2.89
N ASN A 10 24.82 3.48 -3.37
CA ASN A 10 24.89 2.92 -4.71
C ASN A 10 24.82 4.07 -5.74
N THR A 11 25.59 3.98 -6.83
CA THR A 11 25.67 4.99 -7.89
C THR A 11 24.32 5.32 -8.53
N ASN A 12 23.33 4.43 -8.40
CA ASN A 12 21.96 4.59 -8.91
C ASN A 12 20.95 5.12 -7.89
N THR A 13 21.38 5.50 -6.67
CA THR A 13 20.45 5.97 -5.63
C THR A 13 19.96 7.39 -5.93
N GLN A 14 18.67 7.52 -6.22
CA GLN A 14 18.00 8.82 -6.27
C GLN A 14 17.61 9.24 -4.86
N ARG A 15 17.93 10.49 -4.49
CA ARG A 15 17.62 11.06 -3.18
C ARG A 15 16.71 12.26 -3.36
N GLU A 16 15.49 12.15 -2.87
CA GLU A 16 14.58 13.29 -2.74
C GLU A 16 14.73 13.90 -1.35
N THR A 17 14.89 15.23 -1.28
CA THR A 17 15.07 15.95 0.00
C THR A 17 14.12 17.13 0.11
N GLY A 18 13.72 17.45 1.34
CA GLY A 18 12.93 18.64 1.65
C GLY A 18 11.49 18.57 1.11
N ARG A 19 11.00 19.69 0.57
CA ARG A 19 9.60 19.86 0.16
C ARG A 19 9.19 18.95 -1.00
N THR A 20 10.13 18.58 -1.88
CA THR A 20 9.88 17.68 -3.01
C THR A 20 9.51 16.28 -2.52
N ALA A 21 10.22 15.75 -1.52
CA ALA A 21 9.89 14.46 -0.90
C ALA A 21 8.52 14.49 -0.18
N GLN A 22 8.20 15.61 0.48
CA GLN A 22 6.88 15.80 1.10
C GLN A 22 5.76 15.80 0.06
N LEU A 23 5.97 16.48 -1.07
CA LEU A 23 4.99 16.49 -2.17
C LEU A 23 4.84 15.11 -2.83
N GLY A 24 5.93 14.36 -3.00
CA GLY A 24 5.89 12.97 -3.46
C GLY A 24 5.06 12.09 -2.53
N ASN A 25 5.30 12.19 -1.21
CA ASN A 25 4.50 11.47 -0.21
C ASN A 25 3.01 11.86 -0.24
N ILE A 26 2.67 13.13 -0.46
CA ILE A 26 1.27 13.57 -0.59
C ILE A 26 0.64 13.01 -1.89
N GLN A 27 1.39 12.97 -2.99
CA GLN A 27 0.91 12.32 -4.22
C GLN A 27 0.67 10.82 -4.00
N ALA A 28 1.54 10.16 -3.25
CA ALA A 28 1.35 8.79 -2.83
C ALA A 28 0.07 8.61 -2.01
N ALA A 29 -0.20 9.52 -1.07
CA ALA A 29 -1.43 9.50 -0.28
C ALA A 29 -2.68 9.67 -1.16
N LYS A 30 -2.60 10.45 -2.26
CA LYS A 30 -3.69 10.57 -3.23
C LYS A 30 -3.91 9.28 -4.03
N VAL A 31 -2.84 8.64 -4.48
CA VAL A 31 -2.93 7.32 -5.13
C VAL A 31 -3.48 6.30 -4.14
N TRP A 32 -3.07 6.38 -2.88
CA TRP A 32 -3.57 5.53 -1.81
C TRP A 32 -5.06 5.74 -1.55
N ALA A 33 -5.54 6.99 -1.58
CA ALA A 33 -6.97 7.28 -1.50
C ALA A 33 -7.76 6.61 -2.64
N ALA A 34 -7.19 6.51 -3.85
CA ALA A 34 -7.82 5.76 -4.92
C ALA A 34 -7.89 4.25 -4.61
N VAL A 35 -6.85 3.68 -4.00
CA VAL A 35 -6.83 2.27 -3.56
C VAL A 35 -7.83 2.03 -2.43
N SER A 36 -7.94 2.95 -1.47
CA SER A 36 -8.88 2.83 -0.35
C SER A 36 -10.33 2.88 -0.84
N GLU A 37 -10.65 3.66 -1.88
CA GLU A 37 -11.99 3.65 -2.49
C GLU A 37 -12.35 2.29 -3.13
N ILE A 38 -11.37 1.56 -3.68
CA ILE A 38 -11.60 0.23 -4.28
C ILE A 38 -12.06 -0.75 -3.19
N VAL A 39 -11.34 -0.77 -2.06
CA VAL A 39 -11.63 -1.67 -0.93
C VAL A 39 -12.76 -1.17 -0.02
N ARG A 40 -13.13 0.11 -0.08
CA ARG A 40 -14.24 0.68 0.71
C ARG A 40 -15.53 -0.11 0.59
N THR A 41 -15.83 -0.57 -0.62
CA THR A 41 -17.04 -1.34 -0.92
C THR A 41 -17.00 -2.80 -0.47
N THR A 42 -15.87 -3.29 0.02
CA THR A 42 -15.74 -4.63 0.60
C THR A 42 -15.86 -4.61 2.13
N LEU A 43 -16.02 -3.42 2.74
CA LEU A 43 -16.23 -3.27 4.17
C LEU A 43 -17.70 -3.47 4.56
N GLY A 44 -17.93 -4.32 5.57
CA GLY A 44 -19.23 -4.48 6.24
C GLY A 44 -20.02 -5.73 5.81
N PRO A 45 -21.19 -5.98 6.44
CA PRO A 45 -21.97 -7.21 6.26
C PRO A 45 -22.66 -7.33 4.89
N ARG A 46 -22.68 -6.23 4.11
CA ARG A 46 -23.13 -6.19 2.71
C ARG A 46 -21.95 -5.88 1.79
N SER A 47 -20.83 -6.54 2.02
CA SER A 47 -19.64 -6.40 1.19
C SER A 47 -19.92 -6.89 -0.23
N MET A 48 -19.34 -6.20 -1.21
CA MET A 48 -19.38 -6.64 -2.60
C MET A 48 -18.12 -7.42 -2.93
N LEU A 49 -18.26 -8.50 -3.70
CA LEU A 49 -17.12 -9.22 -4.25
C LEU A 49 -16.43 -8.37 -5.32
N LYS A 50 -15.10 -8.40 -5.33
CA LYS A 50 -14.26 -7.83 -6.37
C LYS A 50 -13.75 -8.94 -7.26
N MET A 51 -13.88 -8.73 -8.56
CA MET A 51 -13.27 -9.58 -9.57
C MET A 51 -11.91 -8.98 -9.92
N LEU A 52 -10.85 -9.73 -9.59
CA LEU A 52 -9.47 -9.43 -9.87
C LEU A 52 -9.04 -10.27 -11.08
N LEU A 53 -8.33 -9.63 -12.01
CA LEU A 53 -7.77 -10.28 -13.19
C LEU A 53 -6.26 -10.27 -13.07
N ASP A 54 -5.67 -11.46 -12.96
CA ASP A 54 -4.23 -11.67 -13.01
C ASP A 54 -3.73 -11.38 -14.44
N PRO A 55 -2.54 -10.78 -14.65
CA PRO A 55 -1.89 -10.71 -15.96
C PRO A 55 -1.81 -12.04 -16.73
N MET A 56 -1.84 -13.19 -16.04
CA MET A 56 -1.91 -14.52 -16.69
C MET A 56 -3.33 -14.94 -17.15
N GLY A 57 -4.35 -14.09 -16.94
CA GLY A 57 -5.74 -14.37 -17.28
C GLY A 57 -6.52 -15.16 -16.22
N GLY A 58 -5.93 -15.37 -15.04
CA GLY A 58 -6.62 -15.94 -13.88
C GLY A 58 -7.65 -14.95 -13.33
N ILE A 59 -8.83 -15.45 -12.99
CA ILE A 59 -9.89 -14.64 -12.38
C ILE A 59 -10.04 -15.05 -10.92
N VAL A 60 -9.83 -14.11 -10.01
CA VAL A 60 -10.04 -14.30 -8.57
C VAL A 60 -11.20 -13.41 -8.14
N MET A 61 -12.21 -14.00 -7.50
CA MET A 61 -13.30 -13.23 -6.89
C MET A 61 -13.20 -13.28 -5.38
N THR A 62 -13.05 -12.13 -4.74
CA THR A 62 -12.89 -12.05 -3.28
C THR A 62 -13.45 -10.74 -2.71
N SER A 63 -13.89 -10.78 -1.45
CA SER A 63 -14.22 -9.61 -0.64
C SER A 63 -13.14 -9.30 0.41
N ASP A 64 -12.12 -10.14 0.52
CA ASP A 64 -11.03 -9.91 1.46
C ASP A 64 -10.13 -8.76 0.96
N GLY A 65 -10.04 -7.70 1.76
CA GLY A 65 -9.22 -6.53 1.48
C GLY A 65 -7.73 -6.87 1.36
N ASN A 66 -7.21 -7.79 2.17
CA ASN A 66 -5.80 -8.20 2.12
C ASN A 66 -5.50 -8.96 0.82
N ALA A 67 -6.35 -9.90 0.41
CA ALA A 67 -6.23 -10.57 -0.89
C ALA A 67 -6.29 -9.58 -2.07
N ILE A 68 -7.19 -8.58 -2.03
CA ILE A 68 -7.26 -7.54 -3.06
C ILE A 68 -5.96 -6.72 -3.12
N LEU A 69 -5.46 -6.28 -1.96
CA LEU A 69 -4.27 -5.41 -1.89
C LEU A 69 -2.98 -6.11 -2.31
N ARG A 70 -2.92 -7.45 -2.23
CA ARG A 70 -1.78 -8.23 -2.74
C ARG A 70 -1.69 -8.24 -4.26
N GLU A 71 -2.83 -8.10 -4.95
CA GLU A 71 -2.89 -8.05 -6.43
C GLU A 71 -2.69 -6.63 -6.99
N VAL A 72 -2.75 -5.60 -6.14
CA VAL A 72 -2.55 -4.21 -6.57
C VAL A 72 -1.06 -3.88 -6.60
N ASP A 73 -0.50 -3.67 -7.80
CA ASP A 73 0.87 -3.17 -7.94
C ASP A 73 0.93 -1.65 -7.71
N VAL A 74 1.67 -1.23 -6.69
CA VAL A 74 1.89 0.18 -6.37
C VAL A 74 3.37 0.53 -6.41
N SER A 75 3.71 1.56 -7.19
CA SER A 75 5.09 2.00 -7.39
C SER A 75 5.66 2.80 -6.20
N HIS A 76 4.82 3.58 -5.51
CA HIS A 76 5.30 4.53 -4.49
C HIS A 76 5.61 3.83 -3.15
N PRO A 77 6.78 4.09 -2.52
CA PRO A 77 7.17 3.45 -1.25
C PRO A 77 6.16 3.61 -0.11
N ALA A 78 5.62 4.83 0.08
CA ALA A 78 4.61 5.08 1.10
C ALA A 78 3.36 4.19 0.95
N ALA A 79 2.92 3.90 -0.28
CA ALA A 79 1.79 3.01 -0.52
C ALA A 79 2.14 1.54 -0.28
N LYS A 80 3.38 1.12 -0.57
CA LYS A 80 3.87 -0.21 -0.20
C LYS A 80 3.85 -0.43 1.31
N SER A 81 4.28 0.57 2.09
CA SER A 81 4.20 0.50 3.55
C SER A 81 2.77 0.34 4.05
N MET A 82 1.78 0.93 3.37
CA MET A 82 0.38 0.74 3.74
C MET A 82 -0.14 -0.68 3.44
N ILE A 83 0.30 -1.30 2.35
CA ILE A 83 -0.01 -2.72 2.06
C ILE A 83 0.63 -3.63 3.13
N GLU A 84 1.87 -3.34 3.53
CA GLU A 84 2.55 -4.06 4.61
C GLU A 84 1.81 -3.93 5.95
N LEU A 85 1.24 -2.76 6.25
CA LEU A 85 0.38 -2.57 7.43
C LEU A 85 -0.88 -3.45 7.38
N SER A 86 -1.53 -3.56 6.22
CA SER A 86 -2.67 -4.47 6.03
C SER A 86 -2.28 -5.91 6.34
N ARG A 87 -1.11 -6.34 5.83
CA ARG A 87 -0.61 -7.70 6.03
C ARG A 87 -0.27 -7.96 7.49
N ALA A 88 0.37 -7.02 8.18
CA ALA A 88 0.64 -7.16 9.60
C ALA A 88 -0.66 -7.28 10.41
N GLN A 89 -1.70 -6.51 10.06
CA GLN A 89 -3.01 -6.61 10.70
C GLN A 89 -3.66 -7.99 10.49
N ASP A 90 -3.53 -8.55 9.27
CA ASP A 90 -3.99 -9.88 8.92
C ASP A 90 -3.25 -10.98 9.71
N GLU A 91 -1.94 -10.85 9.88
CA GLU A 91 -1.11 -11.81 10.63
C GLU A 91 -1.40 -11.78 12.14
N GLU A 92 -1.69 -10.61 12.71
CA GLU A 92 -1.93 -10.45 14.15
C GLU A 92 -3.36 -10.80 14.58
N VAL A 93 -4.38 -10.33 13.84
CA VAL A 93 -5.79 -10.43 14.27
C VAL A 93 -6.64 -11.20 13.25
N GLY A 94 -6.22 -11.27 11.98
CA GLY A 94 -6.96 -11.94 10.90
C GLY A 94 -8.25 -11.24 10.46
N ASP A 95 -8.53 -10.03 10.99
CA ASP A 95 -9.66 -9.18 10.60
C ASP A 95 -9.26 -7.71 10.75
N GLY A 96 -10.08 -6.82 10.19
CA GLY A 96 -9.90 -5.37 10.25
C GLY A 96 -8.89 -4.83 9.22
N THR A 97 -8.38 -5.69 8.32
CA THR A 97 -7.47 -5.32 7.23
C THR A 97 -8.06 -4.18 6.40
N THR A 98 -9.30 -4.34 5.93
CA THR A 98 -10.03 -3.32 5.17
C THR A 98 -10.24 -2.02 5.98
N SER A 99 -10.52 -2.14 7.29
CA SER A 99 -10.73 -0.98 8.17
C SER A 99 -9.45 -0.17 8.38
N VAL A 100 -8.31 -0.84 8.60
CA VAL A 100 -7.00 -0.19 8.75
C VAL A 100 -6.64 0.61 7.51
N ILE A 101 -6.99 0.08 6.32
CA ILE A 101 -6.65 0.71 5.05
C ILE A 101 -7.53 1.92 4.73
N ILE A 102 -8.81 1.87 5.12
CA ILE A 102 -9.75 2.98 4.96
C ILE A 102 -9.51 4.08 6.00
N LEU A 103 -9.13 3.72 7.23
CA LEU A 103 -8.92 4.68 8.31
C LEU A 103 -7.49 5.24 8.34
N GLY A 104 -6.51 4.53 7.78
CA GLY A 104 -5.12 4.94 7.73
C GLY A 104 -4.78 6.02 6.69
N THR A 105 -5.77 6.51 5.95
CA THR A 105 -5.66 7.65 5.02
C THR A 105 -5.73 9.00 5.71
#